data_AF-E6MEB3-F1
#
_entry.id   AF-E6MEB3-F1
#
_cell.length_a   1.000
_cell.length_b   1.000
_cell.length_c   1.000
_cell.angle_alpha   90.00
_cell.angle_beta   90.00
_cell.angle_gamma   90.00
#
_symmetry.space_group_name_H-M   'P 1'
#
loop_
_entity.id
_entity.type
_entity.pdbx_description
1 polymer ?
#
loop_
_entity_poly.entity_id
_entity_poly.type
_entity_poly.pdbx_seq_one_letter_code
_entity_poly.pdbx_strand_id
1 'polypeptide(L)'
;MIFVILWVCVLAFGIMVKEKRSRRSADYDERQMAFQDRAYRHAFFAVMIFCACHFLLVSAAGPYLSDGSSSLIGIFLGVLVYGGECIWNNAYFPFRQKGRRIIWLWGMLTAVNLAVLIVRGIHRADWIRDGVLTLDQMTPLVMVIVFGGFLAVSLAKWFVSRKENAD
;
A
#
# COMPACT_ATOMS: atom_id res chain seq x y z
N MET A 1 -17.78 1.92 4.96
CA MET A 1 -16.34 2.18 4.72
C MET A 1 -15.58 2.32 6.04
N ILE A 2 -16.05 3.16 6.97
CA ILE A 2 -15.55 3.25 8.36
C ILE A 2 -15.48 1.89 9.05
N PHE A 3 -16.50 1.03 8.90
CA PHE A 3 -16.51 -0.32 9.48
C PHE A 3 -15.42 -1.26 8.94
N VAL A 4 -15.02 -1.09 7.67
CA VAL A 4 -13.96 -1.91 7.06
C VAL A 4 -12.59 -1.42 7.54
N ILE A 5 -12.40 -0.10 7.62
CA ILE A 5 -11.20 0.52 8.18
C ILE A 5 -11.03 0.11 9.65
N LEU A 6 -12.10 0.20 10.45
CA LEU A 6 -12.11 -0.27 11.84
C LEU A 6 -11.77 -1.76 11.95
N TRP A 7 -12.35 -2.61 11.09
CA TRP A 7 -12.05 -4.05 11.08
C TRP A 7 -10.60 -4.35 10.72
N VAL A 8 -10.03 -3.65 9.74
CA VAL A 8 -8.62 -3.77 9.35
C VAL A 8 -7.72 -3.28 10.47
N CYS A 9 -8.05 -2.16 11.12
CA CYS A 9 -7.31 -1.65 12.28
C CYS A 9 -7.34 -2.62 13.47
N VAL A 10 -8.49 -3.24 13.75
CA VAL A 10 -8.66 -4.23 14.83
C VAL A 10 -7.88 -5.51 14.51
N LEU A 11 -7.91 -5.99 13.27
CA LEU A 11 -7.11 -7.14 12.84
C LEU A 11 -5.61 -6.85 12.89
N ALA A 12 -5.18 -5.68 12.40
CA ALA A 12 -3.79 -5.24 12.46
C ALA A 12 -3.29 -5.10 13.91
N PHE A 13 -4.12 -4.51 14.79
CA PHE A 13 -3.82 -4.39 16.21
C PHE A 13 -3.74 -5.76 16.89
N GLY A 14 -4.68 -6.66 16.59
CA GLY A 14 -4.67 -8.04 17.11
C GLY A 14 -3.43 -8.83 16.67
N ILE A 15 -2.98 -8.64 15.43
CA ILE A 15 -1.73 -9.24 14.91
C ILE A 15 -0.50 -8.63 15.62
N MET A 16 -0.43 -7.30 15.75
CA MET A 16 0.66 -6.61 16.45
C MET A 16 0.80 -7.04 17.91
N VAL A 17 -0.31 -7.17 18.63
CA VAL A 17 -0.32 -7.61 20.04
C VAL A 17 0.16 -9.05 20.17
N LYS A 18 -0.28 -9.93 19.25
CA LYS A 18 0.11 -11.35 19.26
C LYS A 18 1.60 -11.53 18.92
N GLU A 19 2.12 -10.69 18.03
CA GLU A 19 3.52 -10.69 17.60
C GLU A 19 4.46 -10.11 18.66
N LYS A 20 4.03 -9.07 19.39
CA LYS A 20 4.77 -8.50 20.54
C LYS A 20 4.96 -9.52 21.66
N ARG A 21 4.01 -10.44 21.85
CA ARG A 21 4.10 -11.53 22.83
C ARG A 21 5.04 -12.66 22.40
N SER A 22 5.29 -12.81 21.09
CA SER A 22 6.17 -13.84 20.51
C SER A 22 7.62 -13.37 20.32
N ARG A 23 7.88 -12.06 20.34
CA ARG A 23 9.18 -11.44 19.99
C ARG A 23 10.09 -11.10 21.18
N ARG A 24 9.89 -11.71 22.36
CA ARG A 24 10.76 -11.46 23.52
C ARG A 24 12.22 -11.93 23.32
N SER A 25 12.59 -12.49 22.16
CA SER A 25 13.95 -12.95 21.89
C SER A 25 14.34 -12.97 20.41
N ALA A 26 13.82 -12.05 19.59
CA ALA A 26 14.29 -11.89 18.20
C ALA A 26 15.10 -10.61 18.12
N ASP A 27 16.42 -10.75 18.18
CA ASP A 27 17.40 -9.69 17.99
C ASP A 27 17.04 -8.93 16.70
N TYR A 28 16.72 -7.64 16.83
CA TYR A 28 16.46 -6.79 15.66
C TYR A 28 17.81 -6.59 14.96
N ASP A 29 18.07 -7.38 13.92
CA ASP A 29 19.28 -7.32 13.12
C ASP A 29 19.45 -5.88 12.57
N GLU A 30 20.54 -5.21 12.94
CA GLU A 30 20.82 -3.80 12.60
C GLU A 30 20.70 -3.50 11.10
N ARG A 31 20.89 -4.53 10.28
CA ARG A 31 20.70 -4.50 8.83
C ARG A 31 19.26 -4.16 8.45
N GLN A 32 18.26 -4.69 9.15
CA GLN A 32 16.85 -4.39 8.88
C GLN A 32 16.52 -2.93 9.17
N MET A 33 17.11 -2.35 10.24
CA MET A 33 16.94 -0.94 10.57
C MET A 33 17.55 -0.03 9.49
N ALA A 34 18.73 -0.36 8.98
CA ALA A 34 19.38 0.40 7.90
C ALA A 34 18.60 0.35 6.57
N PHE A 35 17.91 -0.76 6.27
CA PHE A 35 17.02 -0.83 5.10
C PHE A 35 15.72 -0.04 5.31
N GLN A 36 15.14 -0.07 6.51
CA GLN A 36 13.96 0.73 6.83
C GLN A 36 14.25 2.23 6.76
N ASP A 37 15.39 2.70 7.29
CA ASP A 37 15.76 4.12 7.22
C ASP A 37 15.87 4.61 5.76
N ARG A 38 16.51 3.82 4.90
CA ARG A 38 16.58 4.13 3.45
C ARG A 38 15.20 4.13 2.80
N ALA A 39 14.37 3.15 3.11
CA ALA A 39 12.99 3.08 2.60
C ALA A 39 12.15 4.29 3.05
N TYR A 40 12.31 4.76 4.30
CA TYR A 40 11.64 5.97 4.79
C TYR A 40 12.08 7.21 4.03
N ARG A 41 13.38 7.37 3.73
CA ARG A 41 13.88 8.49 2.93
C ARG A 41 13.28 8.50 1.53
N HIS A 42 13.25 7.35 0.85
CA HIS A 42 12.65 7.25 -0.49
C HIS A 42 11.15 7.56 -0.46
N ALA A 43 10.42 7.00 0.51
CA ALA A 43 9.00 7.28 0.68
C ALA A 43 8.72 8.76 0.96
N PHE A 44 9.52 9.39 1.82
CA PHE A 44 9.41 10.82 2.13
C PHE A 44 9.59 11.67 0.88
N PHE A 45 10.65 11.46 0.10
CA PHE A 45 10.88 12.22 -1.13
C PHE A 45 9.78 11.98 -2.18
N ALA A 46 9.28 10.75 -2.31
CA ALA A 46 8.18 10.44 -3.22
C ALA A 46 6.90 11.23 -2.87
N VAL A 47 6.54 11.28 -1.58
CA VAL A 47 5.38 12.04 -1.11
C VAL A 47 5.61 13.55 -1.28
N MET A 48 6.80 14.06 -0.97
CA MET A 48 7.14 15.47 -1.16
C MET A 48 7.02 15.90 -2.63
N ILE A 49 7.56 15.09 -3.56
CA ILE A 49 7.45 15.34 -4.99
C ILE A 49 5.98 15.30 -5.42
N PHE A 50 5.21 14.31 -4.96
CA PHE A 50 3.79 14.24 -5.26
C PHE A 50 3.04 15.48 -4.77
N CYS A 51 3.27 15.92 -3.53
CA CYS A 51 2.65 17.12 -2.97
C CYS A 51 3.02 18.37 -3.76
N ALA A 52 4.29 18.54 -4.15
CA ALA A 52 4.75 19.66 -4.95
C ALA A 52 4.10 19.67 -6.35
N CYS A 53 4.09 18.52 -7.04
CA CYS A 53 3.44 18.38 -8.34
C CYS A 53 1.93 18.62 -8.26
N HIS A 54 1.27 18.08 -7.24
CA HIS A 54 -0.16 18.27 -7.00
C HIS A 54 -0.47 19.75 -6.78
N PHE A 55 0.29 20.43 -5.91
CA PHE A 55 0.14 21.86 -5.67
C PHE A 55 0.30 22.69 -6.95
N LEU A 56 1.36 22.45 -7.73
CA LEU A 56 1.59 23.15 -8.99
C LEU A 56 0.46 22.90 -10.00
N LEU A 57 -0.02 21.66 -10.10
CA LEU A 57 -1.08 21.30 -11.05
C LEU A 57 -2.42 21.94 -10.65
N VAL A 58 -2.78 21.93 -9.36
CA VAL A 58 -3.98 22.61 -8.86
C VAL A 58 -3.88 24.12 -9.06
N SER A 59 -2.69 24.72 -8.86
CA SER A 59 -2.49 26.15 -9.09
C SER A 59 -2.60 26.56 -10.57
N ALA A 60 -2.27 25.65 -11.49
CA ALA A 60 -2.26 25.95 -12.94
C ALA A 60 -3.59 25.61 -13.62
N ALA A 61 -4.21 24.49 -13.26
CA ALA A 61 -5.38 23.93 -13.95
C ALA A 61 -6.66 23.91 -13.10
N GLY A 62 -6.59 24.35 -11.83
CA GLY A 62 -7.69 24.26 -10.89
C GLY A 62 -7.82 22.87 -10.24
N PRO A 63 -8.79 22.70 -9.32
CA PRO A 63 -8.97 21.45 -8.58
C PRO A 63 -9.54 20.34 -9.48
N TYR A 64 -8.85 19.20 -9.52
CA TYR A 64 -9.26 18.00 -10.27
C TYR A 64 -9.53 16.79 -9.34
N LEU A 65 -9.06 16.86 -8.09
CA LEU A 65 -9.28 15.88 -7.04
C LEU A 65 -9.86 16.59 -5.80
N SER A 66 -10.72 15.89 -5.06
CA SER A 66 -11.13 16.39 -3.75
C SER A 66 -9.93 16.38 -2.78
N ASP A 67 -9.89 17.31 -1.83
CA ASP A 67 -8.79 17.41 -0.85
C ASP A 67 -8.57 16.09 -0.07
N GLY A 68 -9.66 15.37 0.19
CA GLY A 68 -9.59 14.05 0.80
C GLY A 68 -8.95 13.01 -0.12
N SER A 69 -9.25 13.04 -1.43
CA SER A 69 -8.72 12.08 -2.40
C SER A 69 -7.22 12.30 -2.64
N SER A 70 -6.78 13.56 -2.76
CA SER A 70 -5.36 13.89 -2.96
C SER A 70 -4.52 13.53 -1.75
N SER A 71 -5.01 13.82 -0.54
CA SER A 71 -4.36 13.44 0.71
C SER A 71 -4.22 11.92 0.85
N LEU A 72 -5.29 11.19 0.49
CA LEU A 72 -5.30 9.73 0.55
C LEU A 72 -4.27 9.12 -0.43
N ILE A 73 -4.20 9.63 -1.67
CA ILE A 73 -3.19 9.22 -2.65
C ILE A 73 -1.77 9.46 -2.13
N GLY A 74 -1.51 10.63 -1.54
CA GLY A 74 -0.20 10.96 -0.99
C GLY A 74 0.25 10.00 0.12
N ILE A 75 -0.64 9.71 1.08
CA ILE A 75 -0.36 8.75 2.16
C ILE A 75 -0.04 7.37 1.57
N PHE A 76 -0.87 6.89 0.65
CA PHE A 76 -0.72 5.57 0.07
C PHE A 76 0.48 5.43 -0.86
N LEU A 77 0.89 6.51 -1.53
CA LEU A 77 2.13 6.54 -2.29
C LEU A 77 3.34 6.30 -1.37
N GLY A 78 3.40 6.98 -0.23
CA GLY A 78 4.47 6.77 0.76
C GLY A 78 4.49 5.33 1.28
N VAL A 79 3.30 4.79 1.61
CA VAL A 79 3.16 3.39 2.06
C VAL A 79 3.62 2.40 0.98
N LEU A 80 3.27 2.63 -0.28
CA LEU A 80 3.63 1.75 -1.39
C LEU A 80 5.14 1.75 -1.63
N VAL A 81 5.78 2.92 -1.67
CA VAL A 81 7.23 3.05 -1.85
C VAL A 81 7.97 2.41 -0.67
N TYR A 82 7.60 2.75 0.56
CA TYR A 82 8.20 2.19 1.77
C TYR A 82 8.04 0.66 1.83
N GLY A 83 6.81 0.18 1.66
CA GLY A 83 6.50 -1.24 1.74
C GLY A 83 7.13 -2.03 0.60
N GLY A 84 7.22 -1.46 -0.60
CA GLY A 84 7.89 -2.08 -1.75
C GLY A 84 9.38 -2.30 -1.47
N GLU A 85 10.08 -1.28 -1.00
CA GLU A 85 11.49 -1.36 -0.57
C GLU A 85 11.69 -2.37 0.57
N CYS A 86 10.78 -2.38 1.54
CA CYS A 86 10.81 -3.33 2.64
C CYS A 86 10.63 -4.78 2.17
N ILE A 87 9.69 -5.02 1.23
CA ILE A 87 9.48 -6.34 0.61
C ILE A 87 10.74 -6.72 -0.15
N TRP A 88 11.32 -5.82 -0.95
CA TRP A 88 12.51 -6.07 -1.74
C TRP A 88 13.73 -6.45 -0.90
N ASN A 89 13.92 -5.80 0.25
CA ASN A 89 15.06 -6.04 1.13
C ASN A 89 14.81 -7.05 2.27
N ASN A 90 13.64 -7.70 2.31
CA ASN A 90 13.22 -8.60 3.40
C ASN A 90 13.21 -7.94 4.79
N ALA A 91 12.98 -6.62 4.87
CA ALA A 91 13.15 -5.84 6.09
C ALA A 91 12.04 -6.04 7.15
N TYR A 92 10.89 -6.64 6.78
CA TYR A 92 9.76 -6.91 7.70
C TYR A 92 9.34 -8.37 7.78
N PHE A 93 9.32 -9.07 6.65
CA PHE A 93 8.93 -10.48 6.61
C PHE A 93 10.05 -11.26 5.94
N PRO A 94 10.57 -12.34 6.55
CA PRO A 94 11.42 -13.28 5.85
C PRO A 94 10.59 -13.94 4.75
N PHE A 95 10.67 -13.39 3.53
CA PHE A 95 9.90 -13.84 2.37
C PHE A 95 10.13 -15.32 2.06
N ARG A 96 11.29 -15.84 2.48
CA ARG A 96 11.72 -17.23 2.35
C ARG A 96 10.82 -18.25 3.05
N GLN A 97 10.13 -17.89 4.15
CA GLN A 97 9.31 -18.86 4.90
C GLN A 97 7.80 -18.78 4.61
N LYS A 98 7.28 -17.61 4.22
CA LYS A 98 5.83 -17.38 4.07
C LYS A 98 5.45 -16.58 2.81
N GLY A 99 6.34 -16.43 1.82
CA GLY A 99 6.12 -15.62 0.62
C GLY A 99 4.81 -15.94 -0.12
N ARG A 100 4.46 -17.22 -0.26
CA ARG A 100 3.19 -17.64 -0.91
C ARG A 100 1.94 -17.15 -0.17
N ARG A 101 1.96 -17.11 1.17
CA ARG A 101 0.85 -16.58 2.00
C ARG A 101 0.72 -15.05 1.84
N ILE A 102 1.85 -14.35 1.77
CA ILE A 102 1.88 -12.89 1.59
C ILE A 102 1.34 -12.51 0.20
N ILE A 103 1.79 -13.19 -0.86
CA ILE A 103 1.27 -13.02 -2.23
C ILE A 103 -0.24 -13.27 -2.27
N TRP A 104 -0.71 -14.35 -1.63
CA TRP A 104 -2.14 -14.67 -1.60
C TRP A 104 -2.95 -13.61 -0.85
N LEU A 105 -2.44 -13.09 0.27
CA LEU A 105 -3.07 -12.01 1.02
C LEU A 105 -3.20 -10.73 0.19
N TRP A 106 -2.12 -10.30 -0.49
CA TRP A 106 -2.18 -9.13 -1.38
C TRP A 106 -3.13 -9.36 -2.55
N GLY A 107 -3.13 -10.56 -3.14
CA GLY A 107 -4.06 -10.94 -4.20
C GLY A 107 -5.52 -10.89 -3.76
N MET A 108 -5.83 -11.44 -2.58
CA MET A 108 -7.19 -11.42 -2.02
C MET A 108 -7.64 -9.98 -1.75
N LEU A 109 -6.80 -9.16 -1.11
CA LEU A 109 -7.13 -7.75 -0.82
C LEU A 109 -7.35 -6.96 -2.11
N THR A 110 -6.53 -7.18 -3.14
CA THR A 110 -6.69 -6.55 -4.45
C THR A 110 -8.01 -6.97 -5.10
N ALA A 111 -8.32 -8.27 -5.10
CA ALA A 111 -9.54 -8.80 -5.70
C ALA A 111 -10.82 -8.29 -5.00
N VAL A 112 -10.82 -8.23 -3.66
CA VAL A 112 -11.96 -7.70 -2.89
C VAL A 112 -12.16 -6.21 -3.19
N ASN A 113 -11.09 -5.40 -3.20
CA ASN A 113 -11.23 -3.98 -3.51
C ASN A 113 -11.64 -3.75 -4.97
N LEU A 114 -11.20 -4.59 -5.89
CA LEU A 114 -11.63 -4.54 -7.29
C LEU A 114 -13.11 -4.90 -7.43
N ALA A 115 -13.59 -5.93 -6.73
CA ALA A 115 -15.01 -6.27 -6.71
C ALA A 115 -15.85 -5.11 -6.15
N VAL A 116 -15.40 -4.47 -5.07
CA VAL A 116 -16.06 -3.29 -4.50
C VAL A 116 -16.09 -2.13 -5.50
N LEU A 117 -14.97 -1.89 -6.22
CA LEU A 117 -14.89 -0.87 -7.26
C LEU A 117 -15.90 -1.14 -8.39
N ILE A 118 -15.98 -2.38 -8.87
CA ILE A 118 -16.90 -2.78 -9.95
C ILE A 118 -18.35 -2.62 -9.50
N VAL A 119 -18.72 -3.15 -8.33
CA VAL A 119 -20.09 -3.06 -7.79
C VAL A 119 -20.49 -1.60 -7.61
N ARG A 120 -19.60 -0.77 -7.06
CA ARG A 120 -19.88 0.68 -6.90
C ARG A 120 -19.94 1.42 -8.23
N GLY A 121 -19.09 1.05 -9.18
CA GLY A 121 -19.08 1.64 -10.52
C GLY A 121 -20.37 1.36 -11.29
N ILE A 122 -20.94 0.17 -11.13
CA ILE A 122 -22.22 -0.22 -11.76
C ILE A 122 -23.42 0.45 -11.05
N HIS A 123 -23.41 0.54 -9.71
CA HIS A 123 -24.56 1.07 -8.95
C HIS A 123 -24.58 2.59 -8.75
N ARG A 124 -23.44 3.28 -8.86
CA ARG A 124 -23.33 4.74 -8.68
C ARG A 124 -22.48 5.32 -9.80
N ALA A 125 -23.15 5.79 -10.86
CA ALA A 125 -22.52 6.39 -12.04
C ALA A 125 -21.92 7.79 -11.81
N ASP A 126 -22.06 8.38 -10.62
CA ASP A 126 -21.50 9.69 -10.26
C ASP A 126 -20.00 9.57 -9.88
N TRP A 127 -19.15 9.22 -10.85
CA TRP A 127 -17.69 9.18 -10.65
C TRP A 127 -17.09 10.58 -10.49
N ILE A 128 -17.72 11.54 -11.16
CA ILE A 128 -17.32 12.95 -11.21
C ILE A 128 -18.52 13.75 -10.72
N ARG A 129 -18.37 14.45 -9.60
CA ARG A 129 -19.33 15.47 -9.18
C ARG A 129 -18.65 16.82 -9.27
N ASP A 130 -19.29 17.76 -9.97
CA ASP A 130 -18.82 19.14 -10.10
C ASP A 130 -17.38 19.25 -10.65
N GLY A 131 -17.02 18.37 -11.60
CA GLY A 131 -15.68 18.31 -12.20
C GLY A 131 -14.60 17.64 -11.33
N VAL A 132 -14.96 17.16 -10.14
CA VAL A 132 -14.02 16.60 -9.15
C VAL A 132 -14.29 15.12 -8.88
N LEU A 133 -13.21 14.33 -8.81
CA LEU A 133 -13.26 12.91 -8.43
C LEU A 133 -13.57 12.74 -6.93
N THR A 134 -14.71 12.13 -6.62
CA THR A 134 -15.19 11.97 -5.25
C THR A 134 -14.43 10.89 -4.46
N LEU A 135 -14.24 11.13 -3.16
CA LEU A 135 -13.50 10.26 -2.25
C LEU A 135 -14.07 8.83 -2.16
N ASP A 136 -15.39 8.70 -2.26
CA ASP A 136 -16.10 7.41 -2.13
C ASP A 136 -15.74 6.41 -3.24
N GLN A 137 -15.49 6.89 -4.45
CA GLN A 137 -15.05 6.07 -5.59
C GLN A 137 -13.52 5.99 -5.67
N MET A 138 -12.81 7.03 -5.21
CA MET A 138 -11.34 7.04 -5.17
C MET A 138 -10.75 6.06 -4.16
N THR A 139 -11.40 5.87 -3.01
CA THR A 139 -10.89 4.98 -1.98
C THR A 139 -10.68 3.54 -2.48
N PRO A 140 -11.67 2.83 -3.06
CA PRO A 140 -11.44 1.47 -3.57
C PRO A 140 -10.43 1.43 -4.72
N LEU A 141 -10.40 2.46 -5.58
CA LEU A 141 -9.43 2.54 -6.68
C LEU A 141 -7.99 2.62 -6.17
N VAL A 142 -7.71 3.51 -5.21
CA VAL A 142 -6.38 3.64 -4.60
C VAL A 142 -5.97 2.36 -3.89
N MET A 143 -6.89 1.68 -3.20
CA MET A 143 -6.61 0.41 -2.53
C MET A 143 -6.23 -0.69 -3.53
N VAL A 144 -6.89 -0.75 -4.70
CA VAL A 144 -6.51 -1.69 -5.78
C VAL A 144 -5.09 -1.39 -6.26
N ILE A 145 -4.74 -0.12 -6.46
CA ILE A 145 -3.39 0.27 -6.91
C ILE A 145 -2.34 -0.12 -5.86
N VAL A 146 -2.58 0.15 -4.59
CA VAL A 146 -1.62 -0.10 -3.52
C VAL A 146 -1.42 -1.59 -3.29
N PHE A 147 -2.50 -2.36 -3.08
CA PHE A 147 -2.39 -3.79 -2.85
C PHE A 147 -1.93 -4.53 -4.12
N GLY A 148 -2.36 -4.07 -5.30
CA GLY A 148 -1.87 -4.56 -6.58
C GLY A 148 -0.37 -4.28 -6.78
N GLY A 149 0.11 -3.11 -6.36
CA GLY A 149 1.53 -2.76 -6.34
C GLY A 149 2.33 -3.67 -5.41
N PHE A 150 1.85 -3.91 -4.18
CA PHE A 150 2.49 -4.87 -3.27
C PHE A 150 2.48 -6.30 -3.80
N LEU A 151 1.39 -6.71 -4.47
CA LEU A 151 1.31 -8.00 -5.16
C LEU A 151 2.37 -8.09 -6.27
N ALA A 152 2.49 -7.07 -7.11
CA ALA A 152 3.45 -7.02 -8.20
C ALA A 152 4.90 -7.11 -7.69
N VAL A 153 5.26 -6.32 -6.67
CA VAL A 153 6.59 -6.36 -6.06
C VAL A 153 6.87 -7.73 -5.42
N SER A 154 5.88 -8.30 -4.74
CA SER A 154 6.00 -9.63 -4.12
C SER A 154 6.17 -10.73 -5.17
N LEU A 155 5.45 -10.67 -6.29
CA LEU A 155 5.60 -11.61 -7.40
C LEU A 155 6.97 -11.47 -8.08
N ALA A 156 7.41 -10.25 -8.38
CA ALA A 156 8.71 -9.99 -8.96
C ALA A 156 9.82 -10.59 -8.08
N LYS A 157 9.75 -10.34 -6.77
CA LYS A 157 10.68 -10.93 -5.80
C LYS A 157 10.62 -12.46 -5.77
N TRP A 158 9.43 -13.05 -5.88
CA TRP A 158 9.27 -14.51 -5.93
C TRP A 158 9.93 -15.13 -7.17
N PHE A 159 9.80 -14.50 -8.34
CA PHE A 159 10.46 -14.95 -9.56
C PHE A 159 11.99 -14.83 -9.49
N VAL A 160 12.51 -13.72 -8.95
CA VAL A 160 13.95 -13.52 -8.76
C VAL A 160 14.53 -14.57 -7.81
N SER A 161 13.89 -14.76 -6.65
CA SER A 161 14.35 -15.76 -5.67
C SER A 161 14.28 -17.18 -6.22
N ARG A 162 13.34 -17.49 -7.13
CA ARG A 162 13.27 -18.82 -7.76
C ARG A 162 14.44 -19.08 -8.72
N LYS A 163 14.96 -18.04 -9.39
CA LYS A 163 16.15 -18.14 -10.25
C LYS A 163 17.41 -18.38 -9.43
N GLU A 164 17.59 -17.63 -8.34
CA GLU A 164 18.75 -17.79 -7.43
C GLU A 164 18.85 -19.18 -6.77
N ASN A 165 17.75 -19.95 -6.68
CA ASN A 165 17.75 -21.31 -6.13
C ASN A 165 17.87 -22.40 -7.23
N ALA A 166 17.87 -22.02 -8.51
CA ALA A 166 17.97 -22.93 -9.64
C ALA A 166 19.38 -22.97 -10.25
N ASP A 167 20.21 -21.97 -9.94
CA ASP A 167 21.66 -21.92 -10.18
C ASP A 167 22.44 -22.45 -8.96
#